data_AF-A0A6N6NLP8-F1
#
_entry.id   AF-A0A6N6NLP8-F1
#
_cell.length_a   1.000
_cell.length_b   1.000
_cell.length_c   1.000
_cell.angle_alpha   90.00
_cell.angle_beta   90.00
_cell.angle_gamma   90.00
#
_symmetry.space_group_name_H-M   'P 1'
#
loop_
_entity.id
_entity.type
_entity.pdbx_description
1 polymer ?
#
loop_
_entity_poly.entity_id
_entity_poly.type
_entity_poly.pdbx_seq_one_letter_code
_entity_poly.pdbx_strand_id
1 'polypeptide(L)'
;MRELSIFVDESGSDGLSDRYYLLTVVMHDQSDSIAESIKAYEDALRAKGLPNIPFHASPLMNGKDLYSGLDLRTRKMLLGSFRVFFRHMPVRYHTFAYATKKFDSLDKLAGTMRRDIVNFLFDNLAELQAYDAVKVYYDNGQHSIAESLHLAIEYALSKDAVVYRSAQPSEYRLSQAADYICTMELTAIKYADHTTTATDEKFFGKWSDFKKGILKETRKKLV
;
A
#
# COMPACT_ATOMS: atom_id res chain seq x y z
N MET A 1 -13.35 -22.95 -3.24
CA MET A 1 -12.05 -22.47 -3.72
C MET A 1 -11.62 -21.35 -2.80
N ARG A 2 -10.46 -21.47 -2.17
CA ARG A 2 -9.87 -20.47 -1.28
C ARG A 2 -8.86 -19.66 -2.08
N GLU A 3 -9.06 -18.36 -2.17
CA GLU A 3 -8.28 -17.49 -3.04
C GLU A 3 -7.64 -16.37 -2.23
N LEU A 4 -6.35 -16.11 -2.48
CA LEU A 4 -5.64 -14.98 -1.90
C LEU A 4 -5.55 -13.86 -2.91
N SER A 5 -5.89 -12.63 -2.50
CA SER A 5 -5.55 -11.43 -3.27
C SER A 5 -4.27 -10.82 -2.75
N ILE A 6 -3.34 -10.49 -3.65
CA ILE A 6 -2.15 -9.70 -3.38
C ILE A 6 -2.28 -8.38 -4.13
N PHE A 7 -2.33 -7.27 -3.40
CA PHE A 7 -2.31 -5.92 -3.95
C PHE A 7 -0.96 -5.29 -3.69
N VAL A 8 -0.40 -4.65 -4.71
CA VAL A 8 0.92 -4.03 -4.63
C VAL A 8 0.82 -2.55 -4.92
N ASP A 9 1.52 -1.77 -4.12
CA ASP A 9 1.72 -0.33 -4.32
C ASP A 9 3.16 0.06 -3.97
N GLU A 10 3.66 1.08 -4.65
CA GLU A 10 5.03 1.54 -4.56
C GLU A 10 5.14 3.05 -4.29
N SER A 11 6.28 3.43 -3.73
CA SER A 11 6.65 4.83 -3.62
C SER A 11 8.13 5.02 -3.97
N GLY A 12 8.43 6.14 -4.62
CA GLY A 12 9.74 6.40 -5.23
C GLY A 12 9.63 6.45 -6.74
N SER A 13 10.77 6.44 -7.43
CA SER A 13 10.82 6.49 -8.89
C SER A 13 11.97 5.64 -9.44
N ASP A 14 11.75 5.08 -10.62
CA ASP A 14 12.77 4.34 -11.40
C ASP A 14 14.04 5.20 -11.65
N GLY A 15 13.93 6.53 -11.63
CA GLY A 15 15.08 7.44 -11.76
C GLY A 15 15.97 7.53 -10.51
N LEU A 16 15.64 6.84 -9.41
CA LEU A 16 16.31 6.91 -8.11
C LEU A 16 16.48 8.33 -7.56
N SER A 17 15.63 9.27 -7.99
CA SER A 17 15.69 10.67 -7.56
C SER A 17 15.11 10.87 -6.15
N ASP A 18 14.19 9.99 -5.76
CA ASP A 18 13.64 9.93 -4.41
C ASP A 18 14.64 9.35 -3.42
N ARG A 19 14.55 9.76 -2.14
CA ARG A 19 15.44 9.26 -1.07
C ARG A 19 15.20 7.81 -0.71
N TYR A 20 13.96 7.35 -0.89
CA TYR A 20 13.53 6.02 -0.55
C TYR A 20 12.73 5.44 -1.70
N TYR A 21 12.86 4.13 -1.84
CA TYR A 21 12.03 3.32 -2.70
C TYR A 21 11.32 2.30 -1.82
N LEU A 22 9.99 2.25 -1.90
CA LEU A 22 9.18 1.32 -1.13
C LEU A 22 8.36 0.44 -2.05
N LEU A 23 8.18 -0.80 -1.63
CA LEU A 23 7.23 -1.74 -2.21
C LEU A 23 6.38 -2.31 -1.08
N THR A 24 5.07 -2.09 -1.14
CA THR A 24 4.12 -2.61 -0.17
C THR A 24 3.30 -3.72 -0.81
N VAL A 25 3.29 -4.88 -0.16
CA VAL A 25 2.52 -6.07 -0.54
C VAL A 25 1.39 -6.25 0.47
N VAL A 26 0.14 -6.14 0.03
CA VAL A 26 -1.07 -6.31 0.85
C VAL A 26 -1.75 -7.62 0.48
N MET A 27 -1.97 -8.48 1.46
CA MET A 27 -2.57 -9.80 1.32
C MET A 27 -3.96 -9.83 1.95
N HIS A 28 -4.92 -10.44 1.23
CA HIS A 28 -6.31 -10.56 1.66
C HIS A 28 -6.89 -11.92 1.26
N ASP A 29 -7.34 -12.71 2.24
CA ASP A 29 -8.10 -13.95 1.99
C ASP A 29 -9.51 -13.58 1.50
N GLN A 30 -9.87 -14.00 0.28
CA GLN A 30 -11.15 -13.65 -0.32
C GLN A 30 -12.36 -14.24 0.42
N SER A 31 -12.17 -15.22 1.31
CA SER A 31 -13.27 -15.67 2.19
C SER A 31 -13.69 -14.61 3.21
N ASP A 32 -12.78 -13.71 3.58
CA ASP A 32 -13.04 -12.65 4.54
C ASP A 32 -13.63 -11.42 3.84
N SER A 33 -14.96 -11.42 3.71
CA SER A 33 -15.68 -10.36 3.01
C SER A 33 -15.40 -8.96 3.58
N ILE A 34 -15.17 -8.00 2.68
CA ILE A 34 -15.02 -6.58 3.01
C ILE A 34 -16.26 -5.74 2.72
N ALA A 35 -17.34 -6.37 2.23
CA ALA A 35 -18.53 -5.67 1.75
C ALA A 35 -19.19 -4.79 2.82
N GLU A 36 -19.31 -5.29 4.05
CA GLU A 36 -19.89 -4.53 5.16
C GLU A 36 -18.99 -3.36 5.58
N SER A 37 -17.68 -3.55 5.59
CA SER A 37 -16.72 -2.48 5.86
C SER A 37 -16.79 -1.38 4.81
N ILE A 38 -16.93 -1.74 3.53
CA ILE A 38 -17.09 -0.78 2.42
C ILE A 38 -18.40 -0.02 2.59
N LYS A 39 -19.51 -0.71 2.84
CA LYS A 39 -20.82 -0.07 3.04
C LYS A 39 -20.79 0.92 4.20
N ALA A 40 -20.23 0.52 5.35
CA ALA A 40 -20.10 1.38 6.52
C ALA A 40 -19.23 2.63 6.22
N TYR A 41 -18.18 2.48 5.43
CA TYR A 41 -17.35 3.59 4.98
C TYR A 41 -18.12 4.58 4.11
N GLU A 42 -18.83 4.11 3.10
CA GLU A 42 -19.59 4.95 2.16
C GLU A 42 -20.78 5.64 2.85
N ASP A 43 -21.45 4.94 3.76
CA ASP A 43 -22.49 5.51 4.61
C ASP A 43 -21.92 6.63 5.50
N ALA A 44 -20.74 6.42 6.09
CA ALA A 44 -20.07 7.43 6.90
C ALA A 44 -19.61 8.65 6.10
N LEU A 45 -19.19 8.47 4.84
CA LEU A 45 -18.89 9.61 3.94
C LEU A 45 -20.15 10.42 3.66
N ARG A 46 -21.24 9.75 3.27
CA ARG A 46 -22.53 10.39 2.96
C ARG A 46 -23.09 11.15 4.17
N ALA A 47 -23.04 10.55 5.36
CA ALA A 47 -23.49 11.18 6.60
C ALA A 47 -22.69 12.46 6.95
N LYS A 48 -21.43 12.55 6.53
CA LYS A 48 -20.57 13.73 6.73
C LYS A 48 -20.64 14.73 5.57
N GLY A 49 -21.43 14.46 4.53
CA GLY A 49 -21.45 15.26 3.30
C GLY A 49 -20.13 15.22 2.52
N LEU A 50 -19.33 14.16 2.68
CA LEU A 50 -18.04 14.00 2.00
C LEU A 50 -18.21 13.26 0.67
N PRO A 51 -17.43 13.63 -0.37
CA PRO A 51 -17.44 12.90 -1.64
C PRO A 51 -16.76 11.54 -1.50
N ASN A 52 -17.24 10.54 -2.25
CA ASN A 52 -16.64 9.20 -2.31
C ASN A 52 -15.53 9.13 -3.37
N ILE A 53 -14.47 9.92 -3.17
CA ILE A 53 -13.30 9.93 -4.05
C ILE A 53 -12.45 8.68 -3.74
N PRO A 54 -12.03 7.88 -4.73
CA PRO A 54 -11.06 6.81 -4.52
C PRO A 54 -9.83 7.33 -3.80
N PHE A 55 -9.44 6.68 -2.70
CA PHE A 55 -8.32 7.16 -1.90
C PHE A 55 -7.03 7.14 -2.72
N HIS A 56 -6.38 8.29 -2.81
CA HIS A 56 -5.01 8.39 -3.29
C HIS A 56 -4.23 9.38 -2.41
N ALA A 57 -3.23 8.89 -1.68
CA ALA A 57 -2.65 9.60 -0.55
C ALA A 57 -1.93 10.89 -0.96
N SER A 58 -1.05 10.83 -1.97
CA SER A 58 -0.29 12.00 -2.41
C SER A 58 -1.20 13.11 -2.96
N PRO A 59 -2.17 12.84 -3.87
CA PRO A 59 -3.13 13.86 -4.29
C PRO A 59 -4.01 14.38 -3.16
N LEU A 60 -4.46 13.52 -2.23
CA LEU A 60 -5.24 13.94 -1.06
C LEU A 60 -4.44 14.92 -0.20
N MET A 61 -3.18 14.61 0.09
CA MET A 61 -2.33 15.44 0.95
C MET A 61 -1.99 16.78 0.30
N ASN A 62 -1.75 16.77 -1.02
CA ASN A 62 -1.35 17.96 -1.77
C ASN A 62 -2.52 18.76 -2.36
N GLY A 63 -3.75 18.23 -2.33
CA GLY A 63 -4.93 18.88 -2.93
C GLY A 63 -4.88 18.89 -4.45
N LYS A 64 -4.42 17.78 -5.04
CA LYS A 64 -4.29 17.59 -6.49
C LYS A 64 -5.36 16.63 -7.02
N ASP A 65 -5.46 16.53 -8.34
CA ASP A 65 -6.35 15.62 -9.06
C ASP A 65 -7.80 15.72 -8.58
N LEU A 66 -8.44 14.60 -8.23
CA LEU A 66 -9.82 14.56 -7.76
C LEU A 66 -10.04 15.30 -6.42
N TYR A 67 -8.97 15.66 -5.71
CA TYR A 67 -9.02 16.47 -4.49
C TYR A 67 -8.81 17.97 -4.76
N SER A 68 -8.61 18.37 -6.01
CA SER A 68 -8.50 19.78 -6.40
C SER A 68 -9.78 20.53 -6.02
N GLY A 69 -9.62 21.72 -5.45
CA GLY A 69 -10.73 22.55 -4.97
C GLY A 69 -11.27 22.16 -3.58
N LEU A 70 -10.83 21.04 -2.99
CA LEU A 70 -11.22 20.69 -1.61
C LEU A 70 -10.31 21.37 -0.59
N ASP A 71 -10.93 21.98 0.42
CA ASP A 71 -10.19 22.60 1.52
C ASP A 71 -9.43 21.57 2.37
N LEU A 72 -8.47 22.05 3.15
CA LEU A 72 -7.64 21.17 3.98
C LEU A 72 -8.47 20.37 5.00
N ARG A 73 -9.53 20.98 5.55
CA ARG A 73 -10.38 20.35 6.55
C ARG A 73 -11.09 19.13 5.96
N THR A 74 -11.67 19.27 4.78
CA THR A 74 -12.36 18.21 4.03
C THR A 74 -11.39 17.08 3.70
N ARG A 75 -10.19 17.41 3.21
CA ARG A 75 -9.16 16.40 2.90
C ARG A 75 -8.70 15.62 4.13
N LYS A 76 -8.55 16.29 5.28
CA LYS A 76 -8.29 15.61 6.57
C LYS A 76 -9.44 14.70 7.01
N MET A 77 -10.69 15.12 6.80
CA MET A 77 -11.86 14.29 7.11
C MET A 77 -11.96 13.06 6.21
N LEU A 78 -11.57 13.18 4.94
CA LEU A 78 -11.46 12.04 4.01
C LEU A 78 -10.40 11.04 4.48
N LEU A 79 -9.18 11.52 4.79
CA LEU A 79 -8.12 10.67 5.35
C LEU A 79 -8.55 9.99 6.65
N GLY A 80 -9.18 10.73 7.56
CA GLY A 80 -9.68 10.20 8.82
C GLY A 80 -10.75 9.12 8.63
N SER A 81 -11.65 9.32 7.66
CA SER A 81 -12.69 8.32 7.34
C SER A 81 -12.08 7.07 6.69
N PHE A 82 -11.10 7.23 5.80
CA PHE A 82 -10.40 6.10 5.20
C PHE A 82 -9.59 5.31 6.23
N ARG A 83 -8.90 5.98 7.15
CA ARG A 83 -8.21 5.33 8.28
C ARG A 83 -9.18 4.47 9.10
N VAL A 84 -10.39 4.97 9.40
CA VAL A 84 -11.39 4.18 10.12
C VAL A 84 -11.77 2.92 9.33
N PHE A 85 -12.08 3.06 8.05
CA PHE A 85 -12.35 1.95 7.14
C PHE A 85 -11.21 0.91 7.15
N PHE A 86 -9.97 1.36 6.95
CA PHE A 86 -8.78 0.52 6.92
C PHE A 86 -8.60 -0.33 8.19
N ARG A 87 -8.90 0.22 9.37
CA ARG A 87 -8.80 -0.56 10.64
C ARG A 87 -9.64 -1.84 10.61
N HIS A 88 -10.79 -1.79 9.95
CA HIS A 88 -11.73 -2.92 9.84
C HIS A 88 -11.44 -3.85 8.66
N MET A 89 -10.50 -3.51 7.77
CA MET A 89 -10.16 -4.39 6.65
C MET A 89 -9.35 -5.62 7.12
N PRO A 90 -9.73 -6.85 6.74
CA PRO A 90 -9.04 -8.08 7.12
C PRO A 90 -7.81 -8.33 6.24
N VAL A 91 -6.87 -7.38 6.24
CA VAL A 91 -5.64 -7.47 5.44
C VAL A 91 -4.42 -7.68 6.33
N ARG A 92 -3.41 -8.33 5.76
CA ARG A 92 -2.04 -8.36 6.25
C ARG A 92 -1.14 -7.69 5.22
N TYR A 93 0.03 -7.19 5.62
CA TYR A 93 0.95 -6.59 4.66
C TYR A 93 2.41 -6.75 5.06
N HIS A 94 3.29 -6.63 4.07
CA HIS A 94 4.71 -6.42 4.25
C HIS A 94 5.16 -5.21 3.42
N THR A 95 6.12 -4.45 3.91
CA THR A 95 6.70 -3.33 3.16
C THR A 95 8.21 -3.47 3.10
N PHE A 96 8.73 -3.58 1.88
CA PHE A 96 10.15 -3.48 1.60
C PHE A 96 10.52 -2.01 1.45
N ALA A 97 11.58 -1.57 2.13
CA ALA A 97 12.02 -0.19 2.10
C ALA A 97 13.52 -0.10 1.84
N TYR A 98 13.88 0.69 0.83
CA TYR A 98 15.24 0.83 0.34
C TYR A 98 15.66 2.30 0.37
N ALA A 99 16.80 2.59 0.99
CA ALA A 99 17.42 3.91 0.84
C ALA A 99 18.15 3.94 -0.50
N THR A 100 17.66 4.72 -1.46
CA THR A 100 18.13 4.74 -2.86
C THR A 100 19.62 5.05 -2.97
N LYS A 101 20.13 5.94 -2.11
CA LYS A 101 21.56 6.29 -2.01
C LYS A 101 22.51 5.11 -1.73
N LYS A 102 22.00 3.94 -1.32
CA LYS A 102 22.81 2.73 -1.09
C LYS A 102 23.02 1.91 -2.37
N PHE A 103 22.39 2.29 -3.48
CA PHE A 103 22.41 1.55 -4.72
C PHE A 103 23.04 2.39 -5.82
N ASP A 104 24.01 1.79 -6.52
CA ASP A 104 24.72 2.48 -7.61
C ASP A 104 23.91 2.53 -8.92
N SER A 105 22.86 1.69 -9.03
CA SER A 105 22.00 1.61 -10.20
C SER A 105 20.62 1.03 -9.85
N LEU A 106 19.64 1.30 -10.72
CA LEU A 106 18.30 0.72 -10.63
C LEU A 106 18.35 -0.81 -10.69
N ASP A 107 19.21 -1.38 -11.54
CA ASP A 107 19.36 -2.84 -11.65
C ASP A 107 19.79 -3.50 -10.34
N LYS A 108 20.70 -2.87 -9.58
CA LYS A 108 21.13 -3.39 -8.27
C LYS A 108 20.00 -3.31 -7.25
N LEU A 109 19.21 -2.24 -7.27
CA LEU A 109 18.02 -2.10 -6.44
C LEU A 109 16.98 -3.16 -6.79
N ALA A 110 16.64 -3.31 -8.07
CA ALA A 110 15.67 -4.27 -8.57
C ALA A 110 16.09 -5.71 -8.27
N GLY A 111 17.36 -6.07 -8.47
CA GLY A 111 17.88 -7.40 -8.12
C GLY A 111 17.84 -7.70 -6.62
N THR A 112 18.13 -6.69 -5.79
CA THR A 112 17.99 -6.79 -4.32
C THR A 112 16.52 -6.98 -3.94
N MET A 113 15.64 -6.17 -4.51
CA MET A 113 14.20 -6.25 -4.26
C MET A 113 13.62 -7.59 -4.67
N ARG A 114 13.99 -8.11 -5.84
CA ARG A 114 13.59 -9.44 -6.30
C ARG A 114 13.97 -10.52 -5.30
N ARG A 115 15.22 -10.52 -4.82
CA ARG A 115 15.70 -11.49 -3.83
C ARG A 115 14.91 -11.37 -2.52
N ASP A 116 14.67 -10.16 -2.06
CA ASP A 116 13.99 -9.92 -0.79
C ASP A 116 12.50 -10.33 -0.87
N ILE A 117 11.83 -10.08 -2.01
CA ILE A 117 10.48 -10.60 -2.30
C ILE A 117 10.47 -12.13 -2.33
N VAL A 118 11.42 -12.75 -3.03
CA VAL A 118 11.54 -14.22 -3.09
C VAL A 118 11.65 -14.77 -1.66
N ASN A 119 12.57 -14.25 -0.85
CA ASN A 119 12.74 -14.69 0.53
C ASN A 119 11.44 -14.56 1.34
N PHE A 120 10.77 -13.42 1.24
CA PHE A 120 9.47 -13.22 1.89
C PHE A 120 8.42 -14.25 1.46
N LEU A 121 8.32 -14.55 0.16
CA LEU A 121 7.39 -15.56 -0.33
C LEU A 121 7.77 -16.97 0.15
N PHE A 122 9.06 -17.31 0.23
CA PHE A 122 9.53 -18.58 0.78
C PHE A 122 9.23 -18.71 2.28
N ASP A 123 9.46 -17.66 3.06
CA ASP A 123 9.16 -17.61 4.49
C ASP A 123 7.66 -17.81 4.77
N ASN A 124 6.80 -17.46 3.79
CA ASN A 124 5.34 -17.61 3.86
C ASN A 124 4.79 -18.72 2.95
N LEU A 125 5.65 -19.59 2.40
CA LEU A 125 5.28 -20.53 1.33
C LEU A 125 4.17 -21.49 1.74
N ALA A 126 4.24 -22.02 2.97
CA ALA A 126 3.24 -22.95 3.49
C ALA A 126 1.85 -22.31 3.58
N GLU A 127 1.77 -21.03 3.91
CA GLU A 127 0.51 -20.29 3.89
C GLU A 127 0.02 -20.08 2.45
N LEU A 128 0.91 -19.62 1.56
CA LEU A 128 0.55 -19.32 0.17
C LEU A 128 0.07 -20.57 -0.58
N GLN A 129 0.69 -21.73 -0.34
CA GLN A 129 0.29 -23.02 -0.91
C GLN A 129 -1.02 -23.58 -0.34
N ALA A 130 -1.55 -23.02 0.75
CA ALA A 130 -2.85 -23.41 1.29
C ALA A 130 -4.03 -22.78 0.52
N TYR A 131 -3.75 -21.88 -0.44
CA TYR A 131 -4.75 -21.29 -1.33
C TYR A 131 -4.77 -22.03 -2.66
N ASP A 132 -5.96 -22.18 -3.24
CA ASP A 132 -6.14 -22.77 -4.56
C ASP A 132 -5.65 -21.84 -5.67
N ALA A 133 -5.71 -20.53 -5.44
CA ALA A 133 -5.22 -19.50 -6.35
C ALA A 133 -4.75 -18.24 -5.61
N VAL A 134 -3.71 -17.61 -6.14
CA VAL A 134 -3.15 -16.32 -5.72
C VAL A 134 -3.33 -15.32 -6.85
N LYS A 135 -4.15 -14.30 -6.63
CA LYS A 135 -4.45 -13.25 -7.61
C LYS A 135 -3.60 -12.02 -7.31
N VAL A 136 -2.74 -11.63 -8.24
CA VAL A 136 -1.82 -10.50 -8.07
C VAL A 136 -2.37 -9.29 -8.83
N TYR A 137 -2.58 -8.22 -8.09
CA TYR A 137 -3.17 -6.96 -8.50
C TYR A 137 -2.10 -5.87 -8.44
N TYR A 138 -1.68 -5.40 -9.62
CA TYR A 138 -0.66 -4.37 -9.75
C TYR A 138 -1.00 -3.45 -10.92
N ASP A 139 -0.78 -2.14 -10.77
CA ASP A 139 -1.10 -1.15 -11.80
C ASP A 139 0.04 -0.94 -12.83
N ASN A 140 1.19 -1.59 -12.62
CA ASN A 140 2.41 -1.43 -13.42
C ASN A 140 2.97 -0.01 -13.39
N GLY A 141 2.84 0.71 -12.27
CA GLY A 141 3.37 2.06 -12.10
C GLY A 141 4.88 2.18 -12.35
N GLN A 142 5.66 1.13 -12.04
CA GLN A 142 7.11 1.09 -12.27
C GLN A 142 7.54 -0.24 -12.90
N HIS A 143 8.17 -0.15 -14.08
CA HIS A 143 8.44 -1.33 -14.92
C HIS A 143 9.42 -2.31 -14.27
N SER A 144 10.41 -1.77 -13.55
CA SER A 144 11.45 -2.56 -12.86
C SER A 144 10.87 -3.42 -11.72
N ILE A 145 9.81 -2.93 -11.05
CA ILE A 145 9.09 -3.66 -10.01
C ILE A 145 8.24 -4.76 -10.63
N ALA A 146 7.48 -4.44 -11.67
CA ALA A 146 6.55 -5.36 -12.32
C ALA A 146 7.25 -6.69 -12.64
N GLU A 147 8.40 -6.61 -13.31
CA GLU A 147 9.19 -7.77 -13.69
C GLU A 147 9.72 -8.53 -12.47
N SER A 148 10.27 -7.82 -11.49
CA SER A 148 10.86 -8.45 -10.30
C SER A 148 9.82 -9.14 -9.43
N LEU A 149 8.65 -8.53 -9.27
CA LEU A 149 7.49 -9.10 -8.57
C LEU A 149 6.97 -10.33 -9.31
N HIS A 150 6.76 -10.25 -10.63
CA HIS A 150 6.29 -11.37 -11.43
C HIS A 150 7.25 -12.56 -11.35
N LEU A 151 8.55 -12.33 -11.58
CA LEU A 151 9.57 -13.38 -11.51
C LEU A 151 9.66 -14.00 -10.12
N ALA A 152 9.56 -13.20 -9.05
CA ALA A 152 9.60 -13.71 -7.68
C ALA A 152 8.38 -14.59 -7.36
N ILE A 153 7.18 -14.16 -7.78
CA ILE A 153 5.94 -14.90 -7.56
C ILE A 153 5.90 -16.17 -8.40
N GLU A 154 6.25 -16.13 -9.69
CA GLU A 154 6.33 -17.33 -10.55
C GLU A 154 7.37 -18.34 -10.04
N TYR A 155 8.45 -17.87 -9.41
CA TYR A 155 9.46 -18.73 -8.84
C TYR A 155 8.98 -19.42 -7.56
N ALA A 156 8.24 -18.71 -6.70
CA ALA A 156 7.75 -19.25 -5.43
C ALA A 156 6.46 -20.08 -5.58
N LEU A 157 5.61 -19.75 -6.56
CA LEU A 157 4.28 -20.35 -6.77
C LEU A 157 4.15 -20.89 -8.20
N SER A 158 3.50 -22.04 -8.38
CA SER A 158 3.28 -22.62 -9.71
C SER A 158 2.40 -21.70 -10.58
N LYS A 159 2.68 -21.61 -11.88
CA LYS A 159 1.95 -20.75 -12.83
C LYS A 159 0.43 -20.96 -12.84
N ASP A 160 -0.04 -22.19 -12.68
CA ASP A 160 -1.48 -22.49 -12.64
C ASP A 160 -2.19 -21.96 -11.38
N ALA A 161 -1.43 -21.65 -10.32
CA ALA A 161 -1.94 -21.08 -9.08
C ALA A 161 -1.89 -19.55 -9.07
N VAL A 162 -1.34 -18.89 -10.10
CA VAL A 162 -1.15 -17.42 -10.10
C VAL A 162 -1.97 -16.76 -11.21
N VAL A 163 -2.73 -15.73 -10.85
CA VAL A 163 -3.54 -14.94 -11.79
C VAL A 163 -3.19 -13.46 -11.69
N TYR A 164 -2.63 -12.91 -12.77
CA TYR A 164 -2.32 -11.47 -12.83
C TYR A 164 -3.53 -10.65 -13.29
N ARG A 165 -3.72 -9.50 -12.65
CA ARG A 165 -4.78 -8.52 -12.93
C ARG A 165 -4.21 -7.12 -12.86
N SER A 166 -4.61 -6.27 -13.82
CA SER A 166 -4.40 -4.82 -13.67
C SER A 166 -5.32 -4.31 -12.55
N ALA A 167 -4.83 -3.37 -11.76
CA ALA A 167 -5.56 -2.87 -10.60
C ALA A 167 -5.50 -1.35 -10.52
N GLN A 168 -6.47 -0.68 -11.11
CA GLN A 168 -6.62 0.77 -10.93
C GLN A 168 -7.11 1.05 -9.49
N PRO A 169 -6.56 2.06 -8.77
CA PRO A 169 -7.05 2.42 -7.44
C PRO A 169 -8.54 2.76 -7.38
N SER A 170 -9.12 3.24 -8.49
CA SER A 170 -10.56 3.51 -8.62
C SER A 170 -11.42 2.25 -8.63
N GLU A 171 -10.87 1.10 -9.00
CA GLU A 171 -11.59 -0.16 -9.15
C GLU A 171 -11.62 -0.98 -7.87
N TYR A 172 -10.57 -0.91 -7.04
CA TYR A 172 -10.43 -1.76 -5.86
C TYR A 172 -10.10 -0.98 -4.58
N ARG A 173 -10.91 -1.17 -3.54
CA ARG A 173 -10.64 -0.64 -2.18
C ARG A 173 -9.37 -1.22 -1.56
N LEU A 174 -8.95 -2.39 -1.99
CA LEU A 174 -7.70 -3.02 -1.55
C LEU A 174 -6.47 -2.35 -2.19
N SER A 175 -6.53 -1.90 -3.44
CA SER A 175 -5.49 -1.05 -4.03
C SER A 175 -5.32 0.25 -3.25
N GLN A 176 -6.44 0.88 -2.86
CA GLN A 176 -6.43 2.07 -2.00
C GLN A 176 -5.81 1.81 -0.62
N ALA A 177 -5.98 0.60 -0.07
CA ALA A 177 -5.35 0.21 1.18
C ALA A 177 -3.84 0.02 1.02
N ALA A 178 -3.38 -0.48 -0.13
CA ALA A 178 -1.95 -0.58 -0.45
C ALA A 178 -1.28 0.80 -0.50
N ASP A 179 -1.85 1.78 -1.21
CA ASP A 179 -1.37 3.18 -1.22
C ASP A 179 -1.36 3.78 0.20
N TYR A 180 -2.43 3.57 0.95
CA TYR A 180 -2.50 4.05 2.34
C TYR A 180 -1.35 3.50 3.19
N ILE A 181 -1.12 2.18 3.17
CA ILE A 181 -0.04 1.54 3.92
C ILE A 181 1.32 2.04 3.45
N CYS A 182 1.56 2.05 2.14
CA CYS A 182 2.81 2.49 1.53
C CYS A 182 3.17 3.91 1.98
N THR A 183 2.18 4.81 1.97
CA THR A 183 2.35 6.18 2.46
C THR A 183 2.64 6.24 3.97
N MET A 184 1.99 5.41 4.80
CA MET A 184 2.25 5.40 6.24
C MET A 184 3.66 4.90 6.56
N GLU A 185 4.14 3.86 5.88
CA GLU A 185 5.49 3.33 6.06
C GLU A 185 6.56 4.32 5.56
N LEU A 186 6.35 4.95 4.40
CA LEU A 186 7.22 6.03 3.93
C LEU A 186 7.27 7.19 4.94
N THR A 187 6.12 7.59 5.45
CA THR A 187 6.02 8.67 6.45
C THR A 187 6.79 8.30 7.73
N ALA A 188 6.71 7.04 8.17
CA ALA A 188 7.46 6.55 9.33
C ALA A 188 8.97 6.66 9.12
N ILE A 189 9.47 6.28 7.93
CA ILE A 189 10.89 6.42 7.57
C ILE A 189 11.29 7.89 7.56
N LYS A 190 10.47 8.77 6.96
CA LYS A 190 10.74 10.21 6.93
C LYS A 190 10.84 10.82 8.33
N TYR A 191 9.99 10.40 9.28
CA TYR A 191 10.12 10.83 10.68
C TYR A 191 11.40 10.30 11.33
N ALA A 192 11.75 9.03 11.12
CA ALA A 192 12.94 8.42 11.70
C ALA A 192 14.24 9.08 11.20
N ASP A 193 14.27 9.46 9.93
CA ASP A 193 15.44 10.06 9.28
C ASP A 193 15.41 11.60 9.30
N HIS A 194 14.45 12.21 10.01
CA HIS A 194 14.28 13.66 10.09
C HIS A 194 14.14 14.36 8.72
N THR A 195 13.49 13.69 7.77
CA THR A 195 13.21 14.20 6.42
C THR A 195 11.73 14.45 6.17
N THR A 196 10.95 14.70 7.22
CA THR A 196 9.54 15.08 7.07
C THR A 196 9.39 16.45 6.42
N THR A 197 8.32 16.60 5.67
CA THR A 197 7.91 17.84 5.01
C THR A 197 6.82 18.51 5.83
N ALA A 198 6.59 19.80 5.58
CA ALA A 198 5.47 20.52 6.17
C ALA A 198 4.11 19.87 5.85
N THR A 199 3.98 19.21 4.68
CA THR A 199 2.76 18.48 4.32
C THR A 199 2.56 17.26 5.20
N ASP A 200 3.60 16.49 5.50
CA ASP A 200 3.51 15.33 6.39
C ASP A 200 3.04 15.78 7.77
N GLU A 201 3.68 16.78 8.36
CA GLU A 201 3.34 17.28 9.69
C GLU A 201 1.94 17.88 9.73
N LYS A 202 1.51 18.53 8.64
CA LYS A 202 0.15 19.08 8.52
C LYS A 202 -0.91 17.97 8.60
N PHE A 203 -0.66 16.79 8.03
CA PHE A 203 -1.63 15.69 8.01
C PHE A 203 -1.49 14.72 9.18
N PHE A 204 -0.27 14.44 9.62
CA PHE A 204 0.04 13.37 10.58
C PHE A 204 0.48 13.88 11.96
N GLY A 205 0.73 15.19 12.09
CA GLY A 205 1.12 15.80 13.36
C GLY A 205 2.58 15.55 13.71
N LYS A 206 2.89 15.46 15.00
CA LYS A 206 4.24 15.15 15.47
C LYS A 206 4.48 13.64 15.43
N TRP A 207 5.76 13.24 15.36
CA TRP A 207 6.16 11.83 15.41
C TRP A 207 5.51 11.04 16.56
N SER A 208 5.40 11.62 17.76
CA SER A 208 4.79 10.96 18.92
C SER A 208 3.35 10.54 18.68
N ASP A 209 2.57 11.40 18.00
CA ASP A 209 1.15 11.21 17.78
C ASP A 209 0.93 10.26 16.61
N PHE A 210 1.70 10.44 15.53
CA PHE A 210 1.71 9.52 14.40
C PHE A 210 2.09 8.10 14.84
N LYS A 211 3.18 7.94 15.60
CA LYS A 211 3.67 6.65 16.08
C LYS A 211 2.65 5.92 16.96
N LYS A 212 2.05 6.63 17.93
CA LYS A 212 1.10 6.02 18.90
C LYS A 212 -0.30 5.82 18.31
N GLY A 213 -0.66 6.59 17.30
CA GLY A 213 -1.95 6.54 16.62
C GLY A 213 -1.88 5.77 15.31
N ILE A 214 -1.72 6.51 14.21
CA ILE A 214 -1.86 5.98 12.84
C ILE A 214 -0.93 4.81 12.58
N LEU A 215 0.37 4.98 12.83
CA LEU A 215 1.36 3.94 12.54
C LEU A 215 1.14 2.67 13.37
N LYS A 216 0.80 2.82 14.66
CA LYS A 216 0.48 1.70 15.53
C LYS A 216 -0.73 0.91 15.01
N GLU A 217 -1.76 1.59 14.52
CA GLU A 217 -2.93 0.93 13.95
C GLU A 217 -2.62 0.25 12.62
N THR A 218 -1.80 0.87 11.77
CA THR A 218 -1.34 0.27 10.51
C THR A 218 -0.55 -1.00 10.78
N ARG A 219 0.50 -0.92 11.60
CA ARG A 219 1.42 -2.04 11.89
C ARG A 219 0.82 -3.19 12.70
N LYS A 220 -0.43 -3.09 13.17
CA LYS A 220 -1.17 -4.28 13.66
C LYS A 220 -1.39 -5.32 12.57
N LYS A 221 -1.29 -4.92 11.31
CA LYS A 221 -1.49 -5.76 10.12
C LYS A 221 -0.16 -6.14 9.44
N LEU A 222 0.97 -5.70 9.98
CA LEU A 222 2.30 -6.01 9.45
C LEU A 222 2.63 -7.48 9.72
N VAL A 223 3.20 -8.16 8.73
CA VAL A 223 3.79 -9.51 8.83
C VAL A 223 5.29 -9.48 8.58
#